data_AF-E2FYL9-F1
#
_entry.id   AF-E2FYL9-F1
#
_cell.length_a   1.000
_cell.length_b   1.000
_cell.length_c   1.000
_cell.angle_alpha   90.00
_cell.angle_beta   90.00
_cell.angle_gamma   90.00
#
_symmetry.space_group_name_H-M   'P 1'
#
loop_
_entity.id
_entity.type
_entity.pdbx_description
1 polymer ?
#
loop_
_entity_poly.entity_id
_entity_poly.type
_entity_poly.pdbx_seq_one_letter_code
_entity_poly.pdbx_strand_id
1 'polypeptide(L)' 'ALRTVYEWITGEELDQVEFNTVRGFDEIREATIKIQNTEIKAAIASGLGNARKLLNKIREGKADYQIIEI' A
#
# COMPACT_ATOMS: atom_id res chain seq x y z
N ALA A 1 -2.43 4.56 -9.45
CA ALA A 1 -3.11 5.47 -8.50
C ALA A 1 -2.14 6.14 -7.51
N LEU A 2 -1.18 5.42 -6.91
CA LEU A 2 -0.27 5.95 -5.88
C LEU A 2 0.53 7.21 -6.26
N ARG A 3 1.14 7.24 -7.45
CA ARG A 3 1.87 8.43 -7.95
C ARG A 3 0.99 9.66 -8.06
N THR A 4 -0.19 9.51 -8.66
CA THR A 4 -1.16 10.60 -8.82
C THR A 4 -1.63 11.15 -7.48
N VAL A 5 -1.93 10.28 -6.52
CA VAL A 5 -2.34 10.71 -5.17
C VAL A 5 -1.19 11.44 -4.46
N TYR A 6 0.04 10.95 -4.60
CA TYR A 6 1.21 11.62 -4.04
C TYR A 6 1.40 13.01 -4.65
N GLU A 7 1.39 13.13 -5.97
CA GLU A 7 1.52 14.41 -6.70
C GLU A 7 0.40 15.39 -6.33
N TRP A 8 -0.83 14.91 -6.17
CA TRP A 8 -1.95 15.76 -5.76
C TRP A 8 -1.81 16.29 -4.34
N ILE A 9 -1.26 15.50 -3.42
CA ILE A 9 -1.11 15.90 -2.00
C ILE A 9 0.15 16.76 -1.82
N THR A 10 1.24 16.45 -2.51
CA THR A 10 2.55 17.09 -2.32
C THR A 10 2.83 18.23 -3.29
N GLY A 11 2.26 18.20 -4.48
CA GLY A 11 2.67 19.05 -5.60
C GLY A 11 4.00 18.63 -6.25
N GLU A 12 4.58 17.50 -5.85
CA GLU A 12 5.87 16.98 -6.32
C GLU A 12 5.72 15.63 -7.01
N GLU A 13 6.58 15.35 -7.99
CA GLU A 13 6.61 14.04 -8.66
C GLU A 13 7.20 12.96 -7.74
N LEU A 14 6.57 11.78 -7.73
CA LEU A 14 7.05 10.64 -6.96
C LEU A 14 8.07 9.83 -7.76
N ASP A 15 9.36 10.11 -7.54
CA ASP A 15 10.48 9.47 -8.26
C ASP A 15 10.42 7.94 -8.18
N GLN A 16 10.55 7.36 -6.98
CA GLN A 16 10.61 5.92 -6.81
C GLN A 16 9.89 5.48 -5.53
N VAL A 17 8.95 4.53 -5.68
CA VAL A 17 8.29 3.86 -4.55
C VAL A 17 8.95 2.51 -4.36
N GLU A 18 9.56 2.31 -3.20
CA GLU A 18 10.07 1.00 -2.81
C GLU A 18 8.93 0.15 -2.26
N PHE A 19 8.62 -0.92 -2.99
CA PHE A 19 7.67 -1.93 -2.55
C PHE A 19 8.42 -3.10 -1.93
N ASN A 20 8.06 -3.43 -0.71
CA ASN A 20 8.55 -4.61 0.00
C ASN A 20 7.55 -5.75 -0.18
N THR A 21 8.05 -6.93 -0.55
CA THR A 21 7.22 -8.14 -0.61
C THR A 21 6.99 -8.68 0.79
N VAL A 22 5.75 -9.04 1.10
CA VAL A 22 5.38 -9.57 2.41
C VAL A 22 5.68 -11.06 2.46
N ARG A 23 6.57 -11.47 3.37
CA ARG A 23 6.93 -12.88 3.54
C ARG A 23 5.69 -13.73 3.89
N GLY A 24 5.49 -14.84 3.19
CA GLY A 24 4.33 -15.72 3.36
C GLY A 24 3.06 -15.28 2.62
N PHE A 25 3.14 -14.18 1.89
CA PHE A 25 2.12 -13.74 0.94
C PHE A 25 2.82 -13.51 -0.40
N ASP A 26 3.13 -14.62 -1.07
CA ASP A 26 3.52 -14.57 -2.47
C ASP A 26 2.44 -13.76 -3.18
N GLU A 27 2.83 -12.60 -3.74
CA GLU A 27 1.96 -11.63 -4.43
C GLU A 27 1.22 -10.55 -3.60
N ILE A 28 1.56 -10.34 -2.32
CA ILE A 28 1.25 -9.07 -1.63
C ILE A 28 2.52 -8.23 -1.50
N ARG A 29 2.44 -6.99 -2.00
CA ARG A 29 3.49 -5.97 -1.92
C ARG A 29 3.01 -4.80 -1.10
N GLU A 30 3.84 -4.27 -0.23
CA GLU A 30 3.53 -3.13 0.64
C GLU A 30 4.53 -2.00 0.42
N ALA A 31 4.06 -0.76 0.50
CA ALA A 31 4.90 0.42 0.49
C ALA A 31 4.46 1.38 1.58
N THR A 32 5.41 2.11 2.15
CA THR A 32 5.13 3.25 3.02
C THR A 32 5.74 4.48 2.38
N ILE A 33 4.91 5.47 2.12
CA ILE A 33 5.30 6.73 1.50
C ILE A 33 5.14 7.83 2.56
N LYS A 34 6.22 8.57 2.82
CA LYS A 34 6.17 9.74 3.70
C LYS A 34 5.74 10.94 2.89
N ILE A 35 4.63 11.56 3.30
CA ILE A 35 4.13 12.81 2.73
C ILE A 35 4.13 13.84 3.85
N GLN A 36 5.08 14.76 3.81
CA GLN A 36 5.28 15.78 4.85
C GLN A 36 5.36 15.14 6.26
N ASN A 37 4.33 15.32 7.10
CA ASN A 37 4.24 14.78 8.45
C ASN A 37 3.38 13.51 8.57
N THR A 38 2.89 12.97 7.45
CA THR A 38 1.98 11.81 7.41
C THR A 38 2.63 10.63 6.69
N GLU A 39 2.54 9.45 7.28
CA GLU A 39 2.90 8.19 6.62
C GLU A 39 1.67 7.60 5.95
N ILE A 40 1.74 7.39 4.63
CA ILE A 40 0.73 6.71 3.84
C ILE A 40 1.21 5.29 3.56
N LYS A 41 0.49 4.31 4.09
CA LYS A 41 0.73 2.88 3.87
C LYS A 41 -0.16 2.40 2.75
N ALA A 42 0.46 1.73 1.78
CA ALA A 42 -0.20 1.18 0.62
C ALA A 42 0.11 -0.31 0.46
N ALA A 43 -0.87 -1.07 -0.02
CA ALA A 43 -0.70 -2.48 -0.34
C ALA A 43 -1.22 -2.79 -1.74
N ILE A 44 -0.53 -3.68 -2.45
CA ILE A 44 -0.92 -4.24 -3.73
C ILE A 44 -1.06 -5.74 -3.53
N ALA A 45 -2.23 -6.30 -3.81
CA ALA A 45 -2.49 -7.73 -3.69
C ALA A 45 -2.95 -8.31 -5.03
N SER A 46 -2.15 -9.18 -5.64
CA SER A 46 -2.56 -9.81 -6.90
C SER A 46 -3.58 -10.93 -6.62
N GLY A 47 -4.76 -10.81 -7.21
CA GLY A 47 -5.79 -11.86 -7.20
C GLY A 47 -6.66 -11.91 -5.93
N LEU A 48 -7.88 -12.43 -6.09
CA LEU A 48 -8.93 -12.38 -5.06
C LEU A 48 -8.58 -13.15 -3.77
N GLY A 49 -7.76 -14.20 -3.87
CA GLY A 49 -7.29 -14.95 -2.70
C GLY A 49 -6.40 -14.10 -1.79
N ASN A 50 -5.49 -13.32 -2.37
CA ASN A 50 -4.61 -12.42 -1.64
C ASN A 50 -5.35 -11.16 -1.17
N ALA A 51 -6.28 -10.65 -1.97
CA ALA A 51 -7.21 -9.60 -1.56
C ALA A 51 -7.95 -9.98 -0.27
N ARG A 52 -8.53 -11.20 -0.22
CA ARG A 52 -9.23 -11.70 0.97
C ARG A 52 -8.32 -11.77 2.20
N LYS A 53 -7.08 -12.27 2.03
CA LYS A 53 -6.09 -12.33 3.10
C LYS A 53 -5.75 -10.94 3.66
N LEU A 54 -5.50 -9.97 2.76
CA LEU A 54 -5.21 -8.59 3.12
C LEU A 54 -6.36 -7.95 3.89
N LEU A 55 -7.59 -8.07 3.37
CA LEU A 55 -8.79 -7.51 4.00
C LEU A 55 -9.08 -8.14 5.38
N ASN A 56 -8.81 -9.44 5.55
CA ASN A 56 -8.93 -10.08 6.86
C ASN A 56 -7.94 -9.51 7.88
N LYS A 57 -6.68 -9.25 7.50
CA LYS A 57 -5.71 -8.60 8.40
C LYS A 57 -6.18 -7.22 8.85
N ILE A 58 -6.76 -6.43 7.94
CA ILE A 58 -7.30 -5.10 8.26
C ILE A 58 -8.47 -5.23 9.24
N ARG A 59 -9.39 -6.17 8.99
CA ARG A 59 -10.52 -6.43 9.89
C ARG A 59 -10.08 -6.88 11.28
N GLU A 60 -9.00 -7.64 11.37
CA GLU A 60 -8.39 -8.09 12.62
C GLU A 60 -7.54 -7.00 13.32
N GLY A 61 -7.41 -5.80 12.72
CA GLY A 61 -6.58 -4.72 13.27
C GLY A 61 -5.07 -4.99 13.17
N LYS A 62 -4.66 -5.96 12.36
CA LYS A 62 -3.26 -6.37 12.17
C LYS A 62 -2.55 -5.61 11.04
N ALA A 63 -3.30 -4.85 10.26
CA ALA A 63 -2.78 -4.03 9.20
C ALA A 63 -3.60 -2.76 9.02
N ASP A 64 -2.94 -1.67 8.67
CA ASP A 64 -3.52 -0.35 8.49
C ASP A 64 -2.97 0.25 7.19
N TYR A 65 -3.81 0.28 6.15
CA TYR A 65 -3.48 0.82 4.84
C TYR A 65 -4.52 1.87 4.46
N GLN A 66 -4.06 2.98 3.91
CA GLN A 66 -4.92 4.02 3.38
C GLN A 66 -5.27 3.76 1.90
N ILE A 67 -4.43 2.99 1.20
CA ILE A 67 -4.61 2.67 -0.22
C ILE A 67 -4.38 1.18 -0.43
N ILE A 68 -5.31 0.53 -1.12
CA ILE A 68 -5.19 -0.87 -1.52
C ILE A 68 -5.51 -0.98 -3.00
N GLU A 69 -4.64 -1.65 -3.75
CA GLU A 69 -4.84 -2.03 -5.15
C GLU A 69 -4.96 -3.56 -5.23
N ILE A 70 -5.98 -4.05 -5.95
CA ILE A 70 -6.25 -5.48 -6.17
C ILE A 70 -6.09 -5.80 -7.65
#